data_AF-A0A965Q7I1-F1
#
_entry.id   AF-A0A965Q7I1-F1
#
_cell.length_a   1.000
_cell.length_b   1.000
_cell.length_c   1.000
_cell.angle_alpha   90.00
_cell.angle_beta   90.00
_cell.angle_gamma   90.00
#
_symmetry.space_group_name_H-M   'P 1'
#
loop_
_entity.id
_entity.type
_entity.pdbx_description
1 polymer ?
#
loop_
_entity_poly.entity_id
_entity_poly.type
_entity_poly.pdbx_seq_one_letter_code
_entity_poly.pdbx_strand_id
1 'polypeptide(L)'
;MSFPNGSNVPQPSYGSVKAIHRLDNSVIIRSDAAFSLGSSGGGLFDEKNNLVGITTFKSPGPQGFFYSLPVEWIKQLMSQPDTQSLKTMDVPFWALPFEQKPNFMKVVIPYQNKEWDTLKSISDLWIKEEASSPDAWYFLGLAEQGKKDLKAAKEAFSKAEKINPRHVDAMMGLAEIAESEKDLVTLQNIQKKVNQLNASLAEVISNKLDKIK
;
A
#
# COMPACT_ATOMS: atom_id res chain seq x y z
N MET A 1 -22.76 -17.22 -11.88
CA MET A 1 -21.56 -16.37 -11.78
C MET A 1 -21.89 -15.05 -12.46
N SER A 2 -22.06 -13.96 -11.70
CA SER A 2 -22.19 -12.60 -12.24
C SER A 2 -20.92 -11.83 -11.92
N PHE A 3 -20.47 -10.98 -12.83
CA PHE A 3 -19.30 -10.13 -12.62
C PHE A 3 -19.73 -8.76 -12.07
N PRO A 4 -18.78 -7.96 -11.53
CA PRO A 4 -19.07 -6.63 -11.01
C PRO A 4 -19.84 -5.79 -12.03
N ASN A 5 -20.74 -4.93 -11.53
CA ASN A 5 -21.58 -4.04 -12.35
C ASN A 5 -22.50 -4.77 -13.35
N GLY A 6 -22.85 -6.04 -13.09
CA GLY A 6 -23.75 -6.81 -13.95
C GLY A 6 -23.11 -7.28 -15.26
N SER A 7 -21.78 -7.23 -15.36
CA SER A 7 -21.05 -7.72 -16.53
C SER A 7 -21.22 -9.23 -16.70
N ASN A 8 -21.22 -9.69 -17.95
CA ASN A 8 -21.24 -11.10 -18.33
C ASN A 8 -19.85 -11.66 -18.63
N VAL A 9 -18.80 -10.84 -18.51
CA VAL A 9 -17.40 -11.25 -18.73
C VAL A 9 -16.49 -10.86 -17.56
N PRO A 10 -15.41 -11.62 -17.29
CA PRO A 10 -14.39 -11.25 -16.32
C PRO A 10 -13.88 -9.83 -16.54
N GLN A 11 -13.64 -9.10 -15.44
CA GLN A 11 -13.11 -7.73 -15.46
C GLN A 11 -11.67 -7.75 -14.92
N PRO A 12 -10.66 -7.99 -15.78
CA PRO A 12 -9.27 -7.97 -15.33
C PRO A 12 -8.84 -6.54 -15.01
N SER A 13 -7.96 -6.41 -14.02
CA SER A 13 -7.29 -5.18 -13.65
C SER A 13 -5.83 -5.50 -13.40
N TYR A 14 -4.94 -4.58 -13.78
CA TYR A 14 -3.50 -4.75 -13.69
C TYR A 14 -2.91 -3.65 -12.82
N GLY A 15 -1.85 -4.00 -12.10
CA GLY A 15 -1.21 -3.07 -11.19
C GLY A 15 0.01 -3.69 -10.52
N SER A 16 0.55 -2.95 -9.57
CA SER A 16 1.68 -3.31 -8.73
C SER A 16 1.25 -3.52 -7.29
N VAL A 17 1.98 -4.39 -6.58
CA VAL A 17 1.87 -4.47 -5.12
C VAL A 17 2.45 -3.19 -4.54
N LYS A 18 1.62 -2.45 -3.81
CA LYS A 18 1.98 -1.20 -3.14
C LYS A 18 2.46 -1.44 -1.72
N ALA A 19 1.92 -2.46 -1.04
CA ALA A 19 2.35 -2.83 0.29
C ALA A 19 2.01 -4.28 0.63
N ILE A 20 2.76 -4.82 1.58
CA ILE A 20 2.50 -6.10 2.25
C ILE A 20 2.41 -5.80 3.74
N HIS A 21 1.18 -5.65 4.25
CA HIS A 21 0.95 -5.29 5.64
C HIS A 21 0.96 -6.56 6.50
N ARG A 22 1.73 -6.58 7.59
CA ARG A 22 1.65 -7.69 8.54
C ARG A 22 0.32 -7.63 9.30
N LEU A 23 -0.26 -8.79 9.52
CA LEU A 23 -1.43 -8.95 10.39
C LEU A 23 -1.36 -10.33 11.01
N ASP A 24 -1.24 -10.37 12.34
CA ASP A 24 -0.99 -11.58 13.12
C ASP A 24 0.20 -12.38 12.57
N ASN A 25 -0.01 -13.65 12.24
CA ASN A 25 1.00 -14.55 11.67
C ASN A 25 0.97 -14.58 10.13
N SER A 26 0.42 -13.55 9.49
CA SER A 26 0.26 -13.48 8.04
C SER A 26 0.43 -12.06 7.50
N VAL A 27 0.02 -11.86 6.25
CA VAL A 27 0.12 -10.59 5.56
C VAL A 27 -1.16 -10.25 4.79
N ILE A 28 -1.42 -8.97 4.57
CA ILE A 28 -2.47 -8.44 3.70
C ILE A 28 -1.81 -7.73 2.54
N ILE A 29 -2.19 -8.09 1.32
CA ILE A 29 -1.61 -7.54 0.10
C ILE A 29 -2.40 -6.30 -0.31
N ARG A 30 -1.73 -5.16 -0.43
CA ARG A 30 -2.30 -3.94 -1.02
C ARG A 30 -1.75 -3.73 -2.43
N SER A 31 -2.62 -3.48 -3.39
CA SER A 31 -2.25 -3.17 -4.78
C SER A 31 -2.96 -1.92 -5.30
N ASP A 32 -2.46 -1.36 -6.39
CA ASP A 32 -3.15 -0.31 -7.17
C ASP A 32 -4.00 -0.89 -8.33
N ALA A 33 -4.01 -2.23 -8.49
CA ALA A 33 -4.95 -2.95 -9.36
C ALA A 33 -6.39 -2.77 -8.83
N ALA A 34 -7.07 -1.73 -9.32
CA ALA A 34 -8.37 -1.32 -8.84
C ALA A 34 -9.46 -2.35 -9.15
N PHE A 35 -10.40 -2.54 -8.22
CA PHE A 35 -11.57 -3.39 -8.42
C PHE A 35 -12.85 -2.75 -7.86
N SER A 36 -13.99 -3.05 -8.49
CA SER A 36 -15.29 -2.51 -8.09
C SER A 36 -15.90 -3.29 -6.91
N LEU A 37 -16.91 -2.71 -6.26
CA LEU A 37 -17.78 -3.46 -5.36
C LEU A 37 -18.39 -4.66 -6.12
N GLY A 38 -18.49 -5.80 -5.44
CA GLY A 38 -18.89 -7.07 -6.07
C GLY A 38 -17.75 -7.85 -6.72
N SER A 39 -16.52 -7.32 -6.76
CA SER A 39 -15.32 -8.06 -7.21
C SER A 39 -14.67 -8.90 -6.11
N SER A 40 -15.28 -8.95 -4.92
CA SER A 40 -14.78 -9.74 -3.79
C SER A 40 -14.83 -11.24 -4.14
N GLY A 41 -13.78 -11.98 -3.81
CA GLY A 41 -13.61 -13.39 -4.19
C GLY A 41 -12.87 -13.62 -5.52
N GLY A 42 -12.44 -12.56 -6.22
CA GLY A 42 -11.62 -12.67 -7.42
C GLY A 42 -10.17 -13.06 -7.10
N GLY A 43 -9.48 -13.68 -8.05
CA GLY A 43 -8.07 -14.03 -7.89
C GLY A 43 -7.13 -12.87 -8.22
N LEU A 44 -6.13 -12.65 -7.38
CA LEU A 44 -4.96 -11.82 -7.66
C LEU A 44 -3.82 -12.75 -8.10
N PHE A 45 -3.27 -12.48 -9.29
CA PHE A 45 -2.22 -13.31 -9.90
C PHE A 45 -0.94 -12.50 -10.11
N ASP A 46 0.21 -13.16 -9.99
CA ASP A 46 1.48 -12.59 -10.43
C ASP A 46 1.65 -12.70 -11.96
N GLU A 47 2.71 -12.09 -12.50
CA GLU A 47 3.01 -12.11 -13.95
C GLU A 47 3.27 -13.51 -14.52
N LYS A 48 3.47 -14.52 -13.66
CA LYS A 48 3.67 -15.92 -14.04
C LYS A 48 2.37 -16.73 -13.90
N ASN A 49 1.23 -16.07 -13.68
CA ASN A 49 -0.09 -16.67 -13.46
C ASN A 49 -0.21 -17.50 -12.17
N ASN A 50 0.67 -17.30 -11.19
CA ASN A 50 0.48 -17.90 -9.87
C ASN A 50 -0.58 -17.11 -9.11
N LEU A 51 -1.53 -17.79 -8.48
CA LEU A 51 -2.47 -17.16 -7.54
C LEU A 51 -1.69 -16.73 -6.29
N VAL A 52 -1.71 -15.43 -5.97
CA VAL A 52 -1.02 -14.85 -4.82
C VAL A 52 -1.97 -14.25 -3.78
N GLY A 53 -3.22 -13.98 -4.15
CA GLY A 53 -4.25 -13.57 -3.19
C GLY A 53 -5.67 -13.62 -3.72
N ILE A 54 -6.61 -13.25 -2.85
CA ILE A 54 -8.04 -13.12 -3.17
C ILE A 54 -8.48 -11.69 -2.88
N THR A 55 -8.97 -10.98 -3.90
CA THR A 55 -9.52 -9.63 -3.74
C THR A 55 -10.67 -9.68 -2.74
N THR A 56 -10.60 -8.87 -1.68
CA THR A 56 -11.53 -9.02 -0.55
C THR A 56 -12.24 -7.73 -0.20
N PHE A 57 -11.49 -6.66 0.09
CA PHE A 57 -12.06 -5.39 0.53
C PHE A 57 -11.29 -4.19 -0.03
N LYS A 58 -11.95 -3.03 -0.06
CA LYS A 58 -11.34 -1.76 -0.44
C LYS A 58 -11.68 -0.68 0.56
N SER A 59 -10.83 0.33 0.68
CA SER A 59 -11.19 1.52 1.45
C SER A 59 -12.30 2.32 0.75
N PRO A 60 -13.05 3.15 1.50
CA PRO A 60 -14.01 4.06 0.89
C PRO A 60 -13.31 5.18 0.10
N GLY A 61 -14.09 5.90 -0.70
CA GLY A 61 -13.63 7.03 -1.52
C GLY A 61 -13.19 6.65 -2.95
N PRO A 62 -12.97 7.67 -3.80
CA PRO A 62 -12.56 7.49 -5.20
C PRO A 62 -11.11 7.02 -5.34
N GLN A 63 -10.23 7.35 -4.40
CA GLN A 63 -8.82 6.94 -4.37
C GLN A 63 -8.62 5.76 -3.41
N GLY A 64 -9.50 4.76 -3.52
CA GLY A 64 -9.54 3.64 -2.58
C GLY A 64 -8.27 2.79 -2.62
N PHE A 65 -7.87 2.25 -1.46
CA PHE A 65 -6.84 1.22 -1.39
C PHE A 65 -7.50 -0.15 -1.54
N PHE A 66 -6.89 -1.02 -2.34
CA PHE A 66 -7.43 -2.32 -2.71
C PHE A 66 -6.65 -3.42 -2.01
N TYR A 67 -7.35 -4.28 -1.27
CA TYR A 67 -6.73 -5.28 -0.42
C TYR A 67 -7.16 -6.69 -0.81
N SER A 68 -6.17 -7.58 -0.80
CA SER A 68 -6.33 -9.00 -1.06
C SER A 68 -5.81 -9.81 0.12
N LEU A 69 -6.56 -10.86 0.47
CA LEU A 69 -6.12 -11.86 1.44
C LEU A 69 -5.10 -12.80 0.79
N PRO A 70 -4.09 -13.26 1.52
CA PRO A 70 -3.00 -14.07 0.97
C PRO A 70 -3.45 -15.51 0.72
N VAL A 71 -2.87 -16.17 -0.29
CA VAL A 71 -3.17 -17.59 -0.57
C VAL A 71 -2.74 -18.54 0.56
N GLU A 72 -1.81 -18.11 1.42
CA GLU A 72 -1.39 -18.83 2.61
C GLU A 72 -2.57 -19.15 3.54
N TRP A 73 -3.56 -18.25 3.65
CA TRP A 73 -4.77 -18.50 4.43
C TRP A 73 -5.64 -19.59 3.81
N ILE A 74 -5.71 -19.67 2.47
CA ILE A 74 -6.44 -20.73 1.78
C ILE A 74 -5.76 -22.08 2.04
N LYS A 75 -4.43 -22.14 1.94
CA LYS A 75 -3.67 -23.37 2.21
C LYS A 75 -3.89 -23.86 3.64
N GLN A 76 -3.91 -22.94 4.62
CA GLN A 76 -4.25 -23.27 6.00
C GLN A 76 -5.69 -23.76 6.13
N LEU A 77 -6.65 -23.08 5.49
CA LEU A 77 -8.07 -23.44 5.52
C LEU A 77 -8.32 -24.84 4.92
N MET A 78 -7.63 -25.21 3.85
CA MET A 78 -7.74 -26.55 3.23
C MET A 78 -7.32 -27.70 4.16
N SER A 79 -6.60 -27.39 5.25
CA SER A 79 -6.22 -28.38 6.27
C SER A 79 -7.17 -28.42 7.47
N GLN A 80 -8.16 -27.53 7.53
CA GLN A 80 -9.15 -27.49 8.60
C GLN A 80 -10.32 -28.45 8.32
N PRO A 81 -11.04 -28.92 9.36
CA PRO A 81 -12.28 -29.66 9.17
C PRO A 81 -13.32 -28.85 8.38
N ASP A 82 -14.18 -29.56 7.63
CA ASP A 82 -15.24 -28.93 6.87
C ASP A 82 -16.16 -28.07 7.75
N THR A 83 -16.33 -26.81 7.36
CA THR A 83 -17.25 -25.88 8.02
C THR A 83 -18.69 -26.25 7.68
N GLN A 84 -19.43 -26.75 8.67
CA GLN A 84 -20.84 -27.15 8.49
C GLN A 84 -21.84 -25.99 8.60
N SER A 85 -21.39 -24.80 9.01
CA SER A 85 -22.24 -23.62 9.20
C SER A 85 -21.50 -22.33 8.84
N LEU A 86 -22.14 -21.47 8.04
CA LEU A 86 -21.64 -20.14 7.71
C LEU A 86 -21.96 -19.09 8.79
N LYS A 87 -22.69 -19.47 9.85
CA LYS A 87 -22.97 -18.55 10.96
C LYS A 87 -21.70 -18.30 11.74
N THR A 88 -21.28 -17.05 11.78
CA THR A 88 -20.22 -16.56 12.67
C THR A 88 -20.72 -15.31 13.40
N MET A 89 -20.28 -15.16 14.65
CA MET A 89 -20.45 -13.92 15.42
C MET A 89 -19.24 -12.98 15.25
N ASP A 90 -18.19 -13.45 14.59
CA ASP A 90 -16.96 -12.70 14.42
C ASP A 90 -17.13 -11.67 13.30
N VAL A 91 -16.70 -10.45 13.60
CA VAL A 91 -16.64 -9.36 12.64
C VAL A 91 -15.25 -9.40 12.00
N PRO A 92 -15.13 -9.47 10.66
CA PRO A 92 -13.82 -9.47 10.03
C PRO A 92 -13.11 -8.14 10.31
N PHE A 93 -11.78 -8.17 10.41
CA PHE A 93 -10.99 -7.00 10.83
C PHE A 93 -11.25 -5.75 9.97
N TRP A 94 -11.57 -5.92 8.68
CA TRP A 94 -11.88 -4.82 7.77
C TRP A 94 -13.25 -4.17 7.99
N ALA A 95 -14.15 -4.84 8.72
CA ALA A 95 -15.47 -4.35 9.09
C ALA A 95 -15.56 -3.83 10.54
N LEU A 96 -14.45 -3.88 11.31
CA LEU A 96 -14.41 -3.38 12.68
C LEU A 96 -14.67 -1.87 12.76
N PRO A 97 -15.11 -1.36 13.94
CA PRO A 97 -15.10 0.07 14.23
C PRO A 97 -13.72 0.69 13.98
N PHE A 98 -13.67 1.96 13.58
CA PHE A 98 -12.43 2.64 13.17
C PHE A 98 -11.30 2.47 14.19
N GLU A 99 -11.58 2.67 15.48
CA GLU A 99 -10.59 2.54 16.56
C GLU A 99 -9.98 1.15 16.71
N GLN A 100 -10.69 0.11 16.26
CA GLN A 100 -10.24 -1.28 16.36
C GLN A 100 -9.60 -1.79 15.05
N LYS A 101 -9.62 -0.99 13.98
CA LYS A 101 -8.99 -1.37 12.72
C LYS A 101 -7.46 -1.37 12.83
N PRO A 102 -6.76 -2.21 12.04
CA PRO A 102 -5.31 -2.12 11.88
C PRO A 102 -4.86 -0.74 11.40
N ASN A 103 -3.65 -0.32 11.80
CA ASN A 103 -3.14 1.02 11.49
C ASN A 103 -3.05 1.30 9.98
N PHE A 104 -2.68 0.30 9.17
CA PHE A 104 -2.65 0.43 7.71
C PHE A 104 -4.01 0.79 7.08
N MET A 105 -5.11 0.50 7.76
CA MET A 105 -6.46 0.92 7.34
C MET A 105 -6.81 2.30 7.90
N LYS A 106 -6.36 2.62 9.11
CA LYS A 106 -6.64 3.90 9.79
C LYS A 106 -6.00 5.09 9.07
N VAL A 107 -4.81 4.93 8.49
CA VAL A 107 -4.11 6.00 7.76
C VAL A 107 -4.82 6.48 6.49
N VAL A 108 -5.72 5.67 5.92
CA VAL A 108 -6.26 5.92 4.56
C VAL A 108 -7.10 7.18 4.50
N ILE A 109 -8.05 7.35 5.41
CA ILE A 109 -8.97 8.50 5.39
C ILE A 109 -8.23 9.81 5.71
N PRO A 110 -7.42 9.88 6.78
CA PRO A 110 -6.61 11.08 7.05
C PRO A 110 -5.68 11.44 5.89
N TYR A 111 -5.06 10.45 5.25
CA TYR A 111 -4.23 10.68 4.07
C TYR A 111 -5.03 11.27 2.90
N GLN A 112 -6.17 10.68 2.56
CA GLN A 112 -7.03 11.16 1.47
C GLN A 112 -7.57 12.58 1.73
N ASN A 113 -7.93 12.87 2.99
CA ASN A 113 -8.47 14.16 3.41
C ASN A 113 -7.39 15.21 3.70
N LYS A 114 -6.10 14.85 3.60
CA LYS A 114 -4.97 15.73 3.93
C LYS A 114 -4.97 16.19 5.40
N GLU A 115 -5.50 15.35 6.29
CA GLU A 115 -5.51 15.57 7.74
C GLU A 115 -4.14 15.17 8.32
N TRP A 116 -3.13 16.01 8.08
CA TRP A 116 -1.74 15.65 8.34
C TRP A 116 -1.41 15.41 9.81
N ASP A 117 -2.04 16.13 10.74
CA ASP A 117 -1.84 15.90 12.18
C ASP A 117 -2.40 14.54 12.63
N THR A 118 -3.57 14.17 12.12
CA THR A 118 -4.19 12.85 12.36
C THR A 118 -3.35 11.74 11.73
N LEU A 119 -2.91 11.93 10.47
CA LEU A 119 -2.07 10.97 9.77
C LEU A 119 -0.75 10.74 10.50
N LYS A 120 -0.11 11.81 10.97
CA LYS A 120 1.11 11.74 11.80
C LYS A 120 0.86 10.95 13.07
N SER A 121 -0.21 11.27 13.81
CA SER A 121 -0.54 10.61 15.08
C SER A 121 -0.74 9.11 14.93
N ILE A 122 -1.45 8.68 13.87
CA ILE A 122 -1.64 7.25 13.56
C ILE A 122 -0.31 6.61 13.14
N SER A 123 0.50 7.29 12.35
CA SER A 123 1.79 6.77 11.89
C SER A 123 2.78 6.61 13.05
N ASP A 124 2.82 7.55 13.98
CA ASP A 124 3.64 7.47 15.20
C ASP A 124 3.23 6.29 16.08
N LEU A 125 1.91 6.08 16.26
CA LEU A 125 1.40 4.90 16.97
C LEU A 125 1.80 3.61 16.27
N TRP A 126 1.67 3.56 14.94
CA TRP A 126 2.03 2.39 14.16
C TRP A 126 3.53 2.10 14.23
N ILE A 127 4.39 3.10 14.21
CA ILE A 127 5.84 2.93 14.41
C ILE A 127 6.14 2.39 15.81
N LYS A 128 5.41 2.83 16.84
CA LYS A 128 5.59 2.33 18.21
C LYS A 128 5.23 0.86 18.35
N GLU A 129 4.17 0.42 17.67
CA GLU A 129 3.70 -0.97 17.68
C GLU A 129 4.55 -1.87 16.75
N GLU A 130 4.95 -1.33 15.60
CA GLU A 130 5.65 -2.05 14.53
C GLU A 130 6.79 -1.20 13.92
N ALA A 131 7.89 -1.02 14.67
CA ALA A 131 9.01 -0.18 14.24
C ALA A 131 9.65 -0.59 12.89
N SER A 132 9.48 -1.85 12.49
CA SER A 132 9.94 -2.40 11.21
C SER A 132 8.90 -2.31 10.09
N SER A 133 7.81 -1.56 10.25
CA SER A 133 6.81 -1.35 9.20
C SER A 133 7.28 -0.24 8.25
N PRO A 134 7.64 -0.53 6.98
CA PRO A 134 8.05 0.51 6.06
C PRO A 134 6.90 1.47 5.72
N ASP A 135 5.66 0.97 5.67
CA ASP A 135 4.48 1.80 5.41
C ASP A 135 4.22 2.81 6.55
N ALA A 136 4.45 2.41 7.81
CA ALA A 136 4.30 3.32 8.94
C ALA A 136 5.23 4.53 8.81
N TRP A 137 6.49 4.29 8.45
CA TRP A 137 7.46 5.35 8.14
C TRP A 137 7.11 6.14 6.88
N TYR A 138 6.57 5.48 5.84
CA TYR A 138 6.13 6.16 4.63
C TYR A 138 4.97 7.13 4.89
N PHE A 139 3.94 6.71 5.62
CA PHE A 139 2.82 7.58 5.97
C PHE A 139 3.21 8.70 6.93
N LEU A 140 4.19 8.48 7.82
CA LEU A 140 4.82 9.56 8.58
C LEU A 140 5.49 10.57 7.64
N GLY A 141 6.25 10.10 6.65
CA GLY A 141 6.89 10.97 5.66
C GLY A 141 5.89 11.81 4.86
N LEU A 142 4.77 11.21 4.44
CA LEU A 142 3.68 11.91 3.78
C LEU A 142 3.04 12.98 4.69
N ALA A 143 2.82 12.67 5.97
CA ALA A 143 2.28 13.62 6.93
C ALA A 143 3.21 14.83 7.12
N GLU A 144 4.51 14.58 7.32
CA GLU A 144 5.50 15.65 7.50
C GLU A 144 5.69 16.49 6.23
N GLN A 145 5.68 15.85 5.06
CA GLN A 145 5.70 16.55 3.77
C GLN A 145 4.48 17.45 3.61
N GLY A 146 3.28 16.97 3.98
CA GLY A 146 2.05 17.75 3.99
C GLY A 146 2.09 18.94 4.96
N LYS A 147 2.81 18.78 6.08
CA LYS A 147 3.11 19.84 7.07
C LYS A 147 4.26 20.76 6.66
N LYS A 148 4.89 20.52 5.51
CA LYS A 148 6.05 21.24 4.97
C LYS A 148 7.33 21.08 5.80
N ASP A 149 7.40 20.12 6.71
CA ASP A 149 8.66 19.73 7.36
C ASP A 149 9.40 18.73 6.47
N LEU A 150 10.07 19.27 5.43
CA LEU A 150 10.78 18.44 4.45
C LEU A 150 11.95 17.67 5.07
N LYS A 151 12.52 18.18 6.16
CA LYS A 151 13.59 17.48 6.87
C LYS A 151 13.05 16.23 7.55
N ALA A 152 11.97 16.35 8.32
CA ALA A 152 11.32 15.21 8.96
C ALA A 152 10.77 14.21 7.93
N ALA A 153 10.20 14.71 6.82
CA ALA A 153 9.73 13.88 5.71
C ALA A 153 10.86 13.04 5.09
N LYS A 154 12.00 13.67 4.78
CA LYS A 154 13.18 13.00 4.24
C LYS A 154 13.70 11.92 5.17
N GLU A 155 13.75 12.18 6.48
CA GLU A 155 14.16 11.19 7.48
C GLU A 155 13.20 9.99 7.52
N ALA A 156 11.89 10.23 7.51
CA ALA A 156 10.87 9.19 7.55
C ALA A 156 10.86 8.33 6.27
N PHE A 157 10.89 8.95 5.08
CA PHE A 157 11.00 8.20 3.83
C PHE A 157 12.31 7.41 3.72
N SER A 158 13.43 7.97 4.18
CA SER A 158 14.72 7.25 4.21
C SER A 158 14.65 6.00 5.10
N LYS A 159 13.94 6.06 6.23
CA LYS A 159 13.70 4.89 7.08
C LYS A 159 12.82 3.86 6.38
N ALA A 160 11.77 4.28 5.70
CA ALA A 160 10.91 3.38 4.91
C ALA A 160 11.72 2.65 3.82
N GLU A 161 12.53 3.37 3.04
CA GLU A 161 13.42 2.78 2.02
C GLU A 161 14.47 1.85 2.65
N LYS A 162 15.03 2.21 3.81
CA LYS A 162 16.02 1.35 4.48
C LYS A 162 15.41 0.02 4.95
N ILE A 163 14.19 0.04 5.46
CA ILE A 163 13.48 -1.17 5.90
C ILE A 163 13.05 -2.01 4.69
N ASN A 164 12.55 -1.35 3.64
CA ASN A 164 12.18 -1.99 2.39
C ASN A 164 12.84 -1.26 1.20
N PRO A 165 14.00 -1.75 0.72
CA PRO A 165 14.70 -1.18 -0.44
C PRO A 165 13.91 -1.23 -1.76
N ARG A 166 12.75 -1.90 -1.77
CA ARG A 166 11.82 -1.95 -2.92
C ARG A 166 10.60 -1.05 -2.73
N HIS A 167 10.56 -0.20 -1.69
CA HIS A 167 9.44 0.70 -1.41
C HIS A 167 9.43 1.91 -2.35
N VAL A 168 8.96 1.71 -3.58
CA VAL A 168 9.00 2.72 -4.65
C VAL A 168 8.33 4.03 -4.25
N ASP A 169 7.21 4.00 -3.51
CA ASP A 169 6.51 5.22 -3.12
C ASP A 169 7.32 6.11 -2.17
N ALA A 170 8.17 5.52 -1.33
CA ALA A 170 9.04 6.27 -0.42
C ALA A 170 10.22 6.86 -1.19
N MET A 171 10.77 6.10 -2.15
CA MET A 171 11.76 6.60 -3.09
C MET A 171 11.23 7.77 -3.92
N MET A 172 9.96 7.74 -4.34
CA MET A 172 9.32 8.85 -5.04
C MET A 172 9.19 10.08 -4.14
N GLY A 173 8.80 9.93 -2.87
CA GLY A 173 8.79 11.03 -1.90
C GLY A 173 10.19 11.65 -1.70
N LEU A 174 11.23 10.81 -1.58
CA LEU A 174 12.62 11.30 -1.53
C LEU A 174 13.03 12.01 -2.82
N ALA A 175 12.59 11.55 -3.98
CA ALA A 175 12.88 12.19 -5.26
C ALA A 175 12.21 13.56 -5.38
N GLU A 176 10.96 13.71 -4.92
CA GLU A 176 10.28 15.02 -4.87
C GLU A 176 11.03 16.02 -3.98
N ILE A 177 11.48 15.58 -2.81
CA ILE A 177 12.28 16.42 -1.91
C ILE A 177 13.63 16.78 -2.57
N ALA A 178 14.34 15.79 -3.12
CA ALA A 178 15.63 16.01 -3.77
C ALA A 178 15.52 16.95 -4.99
N GLU A 179 14.43 16.90 -5.76
CA GLU A 179 14.15 17.87 -6.82
C GLU A 179 14.01 19.28 -6.26
N SER A 180 13.25 19.46 -5.17
CA SER A 180 13.08 20.78 -4.53
C SER A 180 14.40 21.34 -3.99
N GLU A 181 15.30 20.47 -3.52
CA GLU A 181 16.64 20.81 -3.02
C GLU A 181 17.68 20.95 -4.15
N LYS A 182 17.31 20.64 -5.40
CA LYS A 182 18.23 20.51 -6.55
C LYS A 182 19.39 19.52 -6.29
N ASP A 183 19.14 18.50 -5.48
CA ASP A 183 20.11 17.44 -5.17
C ASP A 183 20.13 16.40 -6.31
N LEU A 184 20.91 16.73 -7.35
CA LEU A 184 21.09 15.90 -8.54
C LEU A 184 21.68 14.52 -8.22
N VAL A 185 22.54 14.42 -7.20
CA VAL A 185 23.21 13.16 -6.83
C VAL A 185 22.19 12.20 -6.25
N THR A 186 21.37 12.66 -5.32
CA THR A 186 20.29 11.86 -4.73
C THR A 186 19.28 11.44 -5.79
N LEU A 187 18.85 12.37 -6.66
CA LEU A 187 17.93 12.06 -7.76
C LEU A 187 18.46 10.97 -8.70
N GLN A 188 19.72 11.06 -9.13
CA GLN A 188 20.34 10.04 -10.00
C GLN A 188 20.41 8.67 -9.31
N ASN A 189 20.72 8.63 -8.02
CA ASN A 189 20.75 7.38 -7.26
C ASN A 189 19.36 6.77 -7.13
N ILE A 190 18.34 7.57 -6.83
CA ILE A 190 16.96 7.10 -6.76
C ILE A 190 16.48 6.61 -8.13
N GLN A 191 16.76 7.36 -9.21
CA GLN A 191 16.41 6.98 -10.57
C GLN A 191 16.92 5.58 -10.93
N LYS A 192 18.19 5.29 -10.63
CA LYS A 192 18.80 3.97 -10.88
C LYS A 192 18.09 2.85 -10.12
N LYS A 193 17.78 3.07 -8.84
CA LYS A 193 17.06 2.08 -8.02
C LYS A 193 15.63 1.86 -8.53
N VAL A 194 14.90 2.95 -8.78
CA VAL A 194 13.52 2.89 -9.28
C VAL A 194 13.47 2.24 -10.66
N ASN A 195 14.45 2.44 -11.54
CA ASN A 195 14.49 1.82 -12.87
C ASN A 195 14.51 0.29 -12.83
N GLN A 196 15.11 -0.30 -11.78
CA GLN A 196 15.12 -1.75 -11.59
C GLN A 196 13.76 -2.31 -11.13
N LEU A 197 12.87 -1.45 -10.66
CA LEU A 197 11.59 -1.83 -10.05
C LEU A 197 10.38 -1.39 -10.90
N ASN A 198 10.47 -0.21 -11.50
CA ASN A 198 9.43 0.42 -12.29
C ASN A 198 10.06 1.44 -13.27
N ALA A 199 10.23 1.03 -14.53
CA ALA A 199 10.82 1.86 -15.56
C ALA A 199 10.00 3.15 -15.86
N SER A 200 8.67 3.08 -15.76
CA SER A 200 7.80 4.25 -15.98
C SER A 200 8.02 5.34 -14.93
N LEU A 201 8.14 4.97 -13.65
CA LEU A 201 8.45 5.91 -12.58
C LEU A 201 9.89 6.41 -12.64
N ALA A 202 10.83 5.59 -13.11
CA ALA A 202 12.19 6.04 -13.34
C ALA A 202 12.26 7.12 -14.42
N GLU A 203 11.42 7.02 -15.46
CA GLU A 203 11.30 8.05 -16.50
C GLU A 203 10.74 9.37 -15.95
N VAL A 204 9.81 9.30 -14.99
CA VAL A 204 9.36 10.51 -14.27
C VAL A 204 10.54 11.19 -13.58
N ILE A 205 11.46 10.44 -12.97
CA ILE A 205 12.66 10.99 -12.32
C ILE A 205 13.66 11.53 -13.36
N SER A 206 13.83 10.85 -14.50
CA SER A 206 14.66 11.35 -15.62
C SER A 206 14.20 12.74 -16.07
N ASN A 207 12.89 12.93 -16.24
CA ASN A 207 12.32 14.22 -16.61
C ASN A 207 12.56 15.32 -15.55
N LYS A 208 12.61 14.97 -14.26
CA LYS A 208 12.97 15.91 -13.18
C LYS A 208 14.44 16.31 -13.28
N LEU A 209 15.33 15.34 -13.52
CA LEU A 209 16.77 15.58 -13.68
C LEU A 209 17.06 16.53 -14.85
N ASP A 210 16.37 16.38 -15.97
CA ASP A 210 16.60 17.23 -17.15
C ASP A 210 16.07 18.66 -16.99
N LYS A 211 15.12 18.90 -16.07
CA LYS A 211 14.64 20.25 -15.75
C LYS A 211 15.58 21.05 -14.83
N ILE A 212 16.43 20.36 -14.07
CA ILE A 212 17.34 20.99 -13.10
C ILE A 212 18.69 21.33 -13.75
N LYS A 213 19.08 20.59 -14.80
CA LYS A 213 20.27 20.88 -15.63
C LYS A 213 20.06 22.15 -16.46
#